data_AF-A0A7Y1YP54-F1
#
_entry.id   AF-A0A7Y1YP54-F1
#
_cell.length_a   1.000
_cell.length_b   1.000
_cell.length_c   1.000
_cell.angle_alpha   90.00
_cell.angle_beta   90.00
_cell.angle_gamma   90.00
#
_symmetry.space_group_name_H-M   'P 1'
#
loop_
_entity.id
_entity.type
_entity.pdbx_description
1 polymer ?
#
loop_
_entity_poly.entity_id
_entity_poly.type
_entity_poly.pdbx_seq_one_letter_code
_entity_poly.pdbx_strand_id
1 'polypeptide(L)'
;MQLSEQEKIRREKLAQLRKLGIDPYPAPLYPVDTLSSNIKSDFEEGKSVVIAGRLMSRRIQGKASFAELQDSEGRVQVYFNRDEICHGEDKTLYNEVYKKLLDIGDFIGIEGTLFTTQVGEKTVMV
;
A
#
# COMPACT_ATOMS: atom_id res chain seq x y z
N MET A 1 19.40 -12.62 23.32
CA MET A 1 19.64 -11.46 22.43
C MET A 1 18.61 -10.40 22.77
N GLN A 2 19.03 -9.17 23.04
CA GLN A 2 18.11 -8.06 23.35
C GLN A 2 17.61 -7.46 22.04
N LEU A 3 16.29 -7.45 21.83
CA LEU A 3 15.67 -6.87 20.64
C LEU A 3 15.93 -5.36 20.60
N SER A 4 16.19 -4.84 19.40
CA SER A 4 16.21 -3.39 19.17
C SER A 4 14.83 -2.77 19.42
N GLU A 5 14.80 -1.46 19.63
CA GLU A 5 13.55 -0.72 19.83
C GLU A 5 12.62 -0.81 18.61
N GLN A 6 13.19 -0.72 17.40
CA GLN A 6 12.44 -0.87 16.15
C GLN A 6 11.81 -2.27 16.01
N GLU A 7 12.51 -3.33 16.38
CA GLU A 7 11.96 -4.69 16.35
C GLU A 7 10.79 -4.85 17.33
N LYS A 8 10.88 -4.25 18.52
CA LYS A 8 9.78 -4.27 19.50
C LYS A 8 8.55 -3.56 18.96
N ILE A 9 8.72 -2.37 18.39
CA ILE A 9 7.63 -1.59 17.79
C ILE A 9 6.97 -2.37 16.65
N ARG A 10 7.75 -2.97 15.74
CA ARG A 10 7.21 -3.77 14.63
C ARG A 10 6.41 -4.98 15.11
N ARG A 11 6.89 -5.67 16.15
CA ARG A 11 6.16 -6.81 16.75
C ARG A 11 4.87 -6.37 17.43
N GLU A 12 4.85 -5.19 18.03
CA GLU A 12 3.63 -4.63 18.62
C GLU A 12 2.61 -4.28 17.54
N LYS A 13 3.04 -3.63 16.44
CA LYS A 13 2.19 -3.34 15.28
C LYS A 13 1.63 -4.62 14.65
N LEU A 14 2.45 -5.66 14.51
CA LEU A 14 2.02 -6.98 14.05
C LEU A 14 0.90 -7.56 14.93
N ALA A 15 1.03 -7.43 16.25
CA ALA A 15 -0.01 -7.89 17.19
C ALA A 15 -1.30 -7.06 17.06
N GLN A 16 -1.18 -5.75 16.82
CA GLN A 16 -2.33 -4.88 16.58
C GLN A 16 -3.05 -5.22 15.27
N LEU A 17 -2.32 -5.51 14.18
CA LEU A 17 -2.90 -5.97 12.91
C LEU A 17 -3.74 -7.26 13.11
N ARG A 18 -3.19 -8.23 13.84
CA ARG A 18 -3.90 -9.48 14.15
C ARG A 18 -5.16 -9.24 15.00
N LYS A 19 -5.14 -8.29 15.93
CA LYS A 19 -6.32 -7.92 16.74
C LYS A 19 -7.43 -7.29 15.89
N LEU A 20 -7.07 -6.60 14.81
CA LEU A 20 -8.02 -6.08 13.81
C LEU A 20 -8.55 -7.16 12.86
N GLY A 21 -8.14 -8.42 13.03
CA GLY A 21 -8.54 -9.54 12.16
C GLY A 21 -7.77 -9.60 10.84
N ILE A 22 -6.72 -8.79 10.68
CA ILE A 22 -5.89 -8.78 9.48
C ILE A 22 -4.78 -9.82 9.64
N ASP A 23 -4.72 -10.79 8.72
CA ASP A 23 -3.61 -11.72 8.65
C ASP A 23 -2.41 -11.06 7.93
N PRO A 24 -1.30 -10.79 8.64
CA PRO A 24 -0.12 -10.16 8.03
C PRO A 24 0.65 -11.10 7.10
N TYR A 25 0.43 -12.42 7.17
CA TYR A 25 1.12 -13.42 6.36
C TYR A 25 0.13 -14.44 5.80
N PRO A 26 -0.77 -14.01 4.89
CA PRO A 26 -1.77 -14.89 4.31
C PRO A 26 -1.10 -16.03 3.53
N ALA A 27 -1.63 -17.24 3.70
CA ALA A 27 -1.15 -18.42 2.97
C ALA A 27 -1.46 -18.40 1.45
N PRO A 28 -2.62 -17.88 0.99
CA PRO A 28 -2.91 -17.79 -0.44
C PRO A 28 -2.02 -16.78 -1.17
N LEU A 29 -1.71 -17.07 -2.43
CA LEU A 29 -1.06 -16.12 -3.33
C LEU A 29 -1.99 -14.94 -3.58
N TYR A 30 -1.46 -13.72 -3.51
CA TYR A 30 -2.20 -12.51 -3.85
C TYR A 30 -2.38 -12.41 -5.38
N PRO A 31 -3.59 -12.10 -5.90
CA PRO A 31 -3.92 -12.18 -7.33
C PRO A 31 -3.38 -10.99 -8.13
N VAL A 32 -2.05 -10.84 -8.19
CA VAL A 32 -1.39 -9.79 -8.99
C VAL A 32 -1.64 -10.02 -10.47
N ASP A 33 -2.20 -9.04 -11.17
CA ASP A 33 -2.40 -9.07 -12.63
C ASP A 33 -1.44 -8.17 -13.39
N THR A 34 -0.90 -7.13 -12.73
CA THR A 34 -0.09 -6.10 -13.38
C THR A 34 1.20 -5.85 -12.60
N LEU A 35 2.30 -5.64 -13.34
CA LEU A 35 3.61 -5.25 -12.80
C LEU A 35 3.92 -3.78 -13.12
N SER A 36 4.85 -3.19 -12.38
CA SER A 36 5.27 -1.80 -12.50
C SER A 36 5.85 -1.47 -13.87
N SER A 37 6.44 -2.45 -14.57
CA SER A 37 6.92 -2.28 -15.95
C SER A 37 5.75 -2.14 -16.94
N ASN A 38 4.70 -2.94 -16.78
CA ASN A 38 3.48 -2.87 -17.58
C ASN A 38 2.75 -1.54 -17.36
N ILE A 39 2.67 -1.05 -16.12
CA ILE A 39 2.08 0.28 -15.83
C ILE A 39 2.84 1.38 -16.57
N LYS A 40 4.16 1.25 -16.74
CA LYS A 40 4.97 2.23 -17.46
C LYS A 40 4.87 2.09 -18.97
N SER A 41 4.74 0.88 -19.48
CA SER A 41 4.77 0.59 -20.93
C SER A 41 3.38 0.70 -21.58
N ASP A 42 2.36 0.15 -20.92
CA ASP A 42 0.99 -0.04 -21.42
C ASP A 42 0.00 0.72 -20.51
N PHE A 43 0.28 2.00 -20.29
CA PHE A 43 -0.53 2.83 -19.41
C PHE A 43 -1.86 3.19 -20.07
N GLU A 44 -2.95 2.77 -19.45
CA GLU A 44 -4.31 3.14 -19.83
C GLU A 44 -4.99 3.80 -18.63
N GLU A 45 -5.36 5.07 -18.78
CA GLU A 45 -6.03 5.82 -17.72
C GLU A 45 -7.43 5.24 -17.45
N GLY A 46 -7.76 5.03 -16.17
CA GLY A 46 -9.02 4.40 -15.77
C GLY A 46 -9.00 2.87 -15.74
N LYS A 47 -7.89 2.22 -16.11
CA LYS A 47 -7.75 0.76 -16.03
C LYS A 47 -7.60 0.31 -14.57
N SER A 48 -8.43 -0.66 -14.17
CA SER A 48 -8.30 -1.33 -12.87
C SER A 48 -7.13 -2.31 -12.89
N VAL A 49 -6.31 -2.29 -11.84
CA VAL A 49 -5.10 -3.11 -11.70
C VAL A 49 -4.97 -3.61 -10.27
N VAL A 50 -4.41 -4.81 -10.14
CA VAL A 50 -4.04 -5.47 -8.89
C VAL A 50 -2.53 -5.67 -8.90
N ILE A 51 -1.86 -5.02 -7.95
CA ILE A 51 -0.41 -5.04 -7.80
C ILE A 51 -0.02 -5.48 -6.41
N ALA A 52 1.19 -6.00 -6.25
CA ALA A 52 1.77 -6.21 -4.93
C ALA A 52 3.26 -5.87 -4.95
N GLY A 53 3.77 -5.39 -3.82
CA GLY A 53 5.17 -5.06 -3.71
C GLY A 53 5.56 -4.57 -2.33
N ARG A 54 6.83 -4.18 -2.22
CA ARG A 54 7.43 -3.67 -1.01
C ARG A 54 7.22 -2.16 -0.90
N LEU A 55 6.75 -1.70 0.26
CA LEU A 55 6.62 -0.28 0.55
C LEU A 55 8.00 0.34 0.76
N MET A 56 8.47 1.12 -0.21
CA MET A 56 9.81 1.74 -0.16
C MET A 56 9.79 3.11 0.47
N SER A 57 8.73 3.88 0.25
CA SER A 57 8.54 5.18 0.87
C SER A 57 7.06 5.48 1.08
N ARG A 58 6.77 6.38 2.01
CA ARG A 58 5.41 6.84 2.33
C ARG A 58 5.45 8.31 2.73
N ARG A 59 4.51 9.09 2.22
CA ARG A 59 4.30 10.52 2.50
C ARG A 59 2.84 10.73 2.85
N ILE A 60 2.57 11.02 4.12
CA ILE A 60 1.21 11.17 4.64
C ILE A 60 0.86 12.66 4.69
N GLN A 61 -0.24 13.04 4.04
CA GLN A 61 -0.74 14.42 3.99
C GLN A 61 -2.22 14.45 4.40
N GLY A 62 -2.46 14.41 5.71
CA GLY A 62 -3.82 14.47 6.25
C GLY A 62 -4.67 13.27 5.80
N LYS A 63 -5.61 13.49 4.87
CA LYS A 63 -6.52 12.45 4.35
C LYS A 63 -6.00 11.72 3.10
N ALA A 64 -4.97 12.26 2.47
CA ALA A 64 -4.32 11.66 1.31
C ALA A 64 -2.90 11.22 1.68
N SER A 65 -2.39 10.20 1.00
CA SER A 65 -1.01 9.77 1.14
C SER A 65 -0.47 9.26 -0.18
N PHE A 66 0.81 9.53 -0.41
CA PHE A 66 1.56 8.93 -1.51
C PHE A 66 2.53 7.91 -0.95
N ALA A 67 2.76 6.84 -1.70
CA ALA A 67 3.75 5.84 -1.37
C ALA A 67 4.42 5.33 -2.65
N GLU A 68 5.61 4.76 -2.49
CA GLU A 68 6.32 4.10 -3.57
C GLU A 68 6.33 2.60 -3.28
N LEU A 69 5.75 1.84 -4.20
CA LEU A 69 5.72 0.38 -4.14
C LEU A 69 6.76 -0.17 -5.11
N GLN A 70 7.58 -1.11 -4.63
CA GLN A 70 8.57 -1.80 -5.44
C GLN A 70 8.20 -3.27 -5.63
N ASP A 71 8.05 -3.70 -6.88
CA ASP A 71 7.90 -5.10 -7.24
C ASP A 71 9.21 -5.66 -7.81
N SER A 72 9.13 -6.82 -8.49
CA SER A 72 10.29 -7.47 -9.10
C SER A 72 10.88 -6.72 -10.29
N GLU A 73 10.13 -5.86 -10.95
CA GLU A 73 10.52 -5.21 -12.21
C GLU A 73 10.82 -3.72 -12.05
N GLY A 74 10.37 -3.11 -10.95
CA GLY A 74 10.60 -1.70 -10.74
C GLY A 74 9.77 -1.11 -9.61
N ARG A 75 9.56 0.20 -9.72
CA ARG A 75 8.82 0.99 -8.75
C ARG A 75 7.66 1.72 -9.40
N VAL A 76 6.56 1.82 -8.67
CA VAL A 76 5.34 2.52 -9.06
C VAL A 76 4.86 3.38 -7.90
N GLN A 77 4.33 4.56 -8.21
CA GLN A 77 3.69 5.40 -7.23
C GLN A 77 2.27 4.90 -6.97
N VAL A 78 1.90 4.91 -5.70
CA VAL A 78 0.56 4.57 -5.22
C VAL A 78 0.01 5.74 -4.43
N TYR A 79 -1.26 6.05 -4.67
CA TYR A 79 -1.98 7.13 -4.02
C TYR A 79 -3.12 6.53 -3.22
N PHE A 80 -3.15 6.85 -1.93
CA PHE A 80 -4.17 6.40 -1.00
C PHE A 80 -5.00 7.60 -0.58
N ASN A 81 -6.31 7.53 -0.80
CA ASN A 81 -7.25 8.51 -0.25
C ASN A 81 -8.14 7.82 0.78
N ARG A 82 -8.19 8.37 2.00
CA ARG A 82 -9.04 7.85 3.07
C ARG A 82 -10.49 7.65 2.64
N ASP A 83 -11.05 8.63 1.95
CA ASP A 83 -12.47 8.65 1.64
C ASP A 83 -12.80 7.69 0.46
N GLU A 84 -11.79 7.25 -0.32
CA GLU A 84 -11.91 6.20 -1.35
C GLU A 84 -11.79 4.80 -0.74
N ILE A 85 -10.77 4.59 0.12
CA ILE A 85 -10.46 3.29 0.73
C ILE A 85 -11.48 2.88 1.80
N CYS A 86 -12.05 3.86 2.49
CA CYS A 86 -12.98 3.64 3.60
C CYS A 86 -14.40 4.02 3.14
N HIS A 87 -15.13 3.07 2.57
CA HIS A 87 -16.54 3.25 2.23
C HIS A 87 -17.40 3.30 3.50
N GLY A 88 -17.53 4.48 4.12
CA GLY A 88 -18.40 4.71 5.26
C GLY A 88 -17.76 5.53 6.39
N GLU A 89 -18.30 5.37 7.60
CA GLU A 89 -17.81 6.08 8.80
C GLU A 89 -16.53 5.44 9.37
N ASP A 90 -16.36 4.14 9.17
CA ASP A 90 -15.18 3.40 9.63
C ASP A 90 -13.95 3.78 8.79
N LYS A 91 -13.04 4.52 9.42
CA LYS A 91 -11.80 4.99 8.81
C LYS A 91 -10.59 4.19 9.31
N THR A 92 -10.81 3.02 9.87
CA THR A 92 -9.80 2.21 10.56
C THR A 92 -8.74 1.73 9.57
N LEU A 93 -9.16 1.31 8.37
CA LEU A 93 -8.27 0.83 7.32
C LEU A 93 -7.23 1.88 6.91
N TYR A 94 -7.62 3.15 6.78
CA TYR A 94 -6.65 4.20 6.47
C TYR A 94 -5.92 4.73 7.72
N ASN A 95 -6.64 5.08 8.78
CA ASN A 95 -6.06 5.80 9.92
C ASN A 95 -5.26 4.90 10.87
N GLU A 96 -5.63 3.64 11.00
CA GLU A 96 -4.90 2.69 11.84
C GLU A 96 -3.98 1.83 10.98
N VAL A 97 -4.54 1.06 10.05
CA VAL A 97 -3.76 0.09 9.26
C VAL A 97 -2.73 0.81 8.39
N TYR A 98 -3.18 1.65 7.44
CA TYR A 98 -2.24 2.31 6.54
C TYR A 98 -1.34 3.30 7.26
N LYS A 99 -1.88 4.22 8.07
CA LYS A 99 -1.09 5.31 8.69
C LYS A 99 -0.14 4.86 9.80
N LYS A 100 -0.58 3.96 10.70
CA LYS A 100 0.16 3.64 11.92
C LYS A 100 0.82 2.27 11.87
N LEU A 101 0.12 1.26 11.35
CA LEU A 101 0.54 -0.13 11.45
C LEU A 101 1.50 -0.56 10.33
N LEU A 102 1.39 0.02 9.13
CA LEU A 102 2.34 -0.24 8.05
C LEU A 102 3.65 0.54 8.23
N ASP A 103 4.77 -0.08 7.87
CA ASP A 103 6.11 0.50 7.89
C ASP A 103 6.84 0.32 6.55
N ILE A 104 7.87 1.15 6.33
CA ILE A 104 8.76 1.02 5.17
C ILE A 104 9.44 -0.36 5.20
N GLY A 105 9.26 -1.12 4.14
CA GLY A 105 9.81 -2.45 3.96
C GLY A 105 8.78 -3.57 4.10
N ASP A 106 7.55 -3.26 4.50
CA ASP A 106 6.43 -4.20 4.50
C ASP A 106 5.98 -4.48 3.05
N PHE A 107 5.42 -5.66 2.83
CA PHE A 107 4.81 -6.03 1.55
C PHE A 107 3.30 -5.83 1.64
N ILE A 108 2.74 -5.17 0.64
CA ILE A 108 1.30 -4.91 0.54
C ILE A 108 0.79 -5.26 -0.86
N GLY A 109 -0.41 -5.83 -0.88
CA GLY A 109 -1.23 -5.97 -2.09
C GLY A 109 -2.19 -4.78 -2.20
N ILE A 110 -2.41 -4.31 -3.41
CA ILE A 110 -3.20 -3.12 -3.72
C ILE A 110 -4.07 -3.44 -4.93
N GLU A 111 -5.35 -3.13 -4.82
CA GLU A 111 -6.29 -3.06 -5.93
C GLU A 111 -6.62 -1.58 -6.14
N GLY A 112 -6.60 -1.12 -7.38
CA GLY A 112 -6.80 0.29 -7.65
C GLY A 112 -6.96 0.59 -9.14
N THR A 113 -7.01 1.88 -9.46
CA THR A 113 -7.20 2.37 -10.82
C THR A 113 -6.02 3.23 -11.26
N LEU A 114 -5.55 3.03 -12.49
CA LEU A 114 -4.48 3.84 -13.08
C LEU A 114 -4.95 5.26 -13.34
N PHE A 115 -4.17 6.25 -12.90
CA PHE A 115 -4.38 7.66 -13.21
C PHE A 115 -3.07 8.41 -13.34
N THR A 116 -3.13 9.54 -14.04
CA THR A 116 -1.99 10.46 -14.19
C THR A 116 -2.10 11.58 -13.17
N THR A 117 -1.07 11.77 -12.34
CA THR A 117 -1.02 12.93 -11.44
C THR A 117 -0.80 14.23 -12.22
N GLN A 118 -1.06 15.38 -11.59
CA GLN A 118 -0.85 16.70 -12.22
C GLN A 118 0.59 16.93 -12.71
N VAL A 119 1.56 16.24 -12.11
CA VAL A 119 2.99 16.31 -12.49
C VAL A 119 3.37 15.31 -13.59
N GLY A 120 2.41 14.57 -14.14
CA GLY A 120 2.61 13.58 -15.21
C GLY A 120 3.08 12.20 -14.73
N GLU A 121 3.07 11.93 -13.42
CA GLU A 121 3.52 10.65 -12.87
C GLU A 121 2.38 9.62 -12.87
N LYS A 122 2.65 8.46 -13.49
CA LYS A 122 1.74 7.31 -13.58
C LYS A 122 1.58 6.68 -12.21
N THR A 123 0.35 6.69 -11.69
CA THR A 123 0.06 6.35 -10.30
C THR A 123 -1.13 5.41 -10.22
N VAL A 124 -1.13 4.51 -9.23
CA VAL A 124 -2.30 3.69 -8.90
C VAL A 124 -3.07 4.38 -7.78
N MET A 125 -4.33 4.72 -8.03
CA MET A 125 -5.26 5.21 -7.02
C MET A 125 -5.93 4.04 -6.32
N VAL A 126 -5.77 3.96 -5.01
CA VAL A 126 -6.33 2.95 -4.11
C VAL A 126 -7.57 3.48 -3.42
#